data_AF-A0A5M8FSV3-F1
#
_entry.id   AF-A0A5M8FSV3-F1
#
_cell.length_a   1.000
_cell.length_b   1.000
_cell.length_c   1.000
_cell.angle_alpha   90.00
_cell.angle_beta   90.00
_cell.angle_gamma   90.00
#
_symmetry.space_group_name_H-M   'P 1'
#
loop_
_entity.id
_entity.type
_entity.pdbx_description
1 polymer ?
#
loop_
_entity_poly.entity_id
_entity_poly.type
_entity_poly.pdbx_seq_one_letter_code
_entity_poly.pdbx_strand_id
1 'polypeptide(L)'
;MIYLCYGITKSGSTLAFELTRALLESLGHPQERMQISLIEDGKKVNFLSNRKIRELDRNGLQVIEEIAPCPRIVVFKTHGAPHDAIRELVAEGRIKGQANFRDPRDNLLSLLDAGQRARQRGRGAFQRMQTWQAALERYGAQLARFEEWVRLPGFIATHYEEVAFRSETFLSRVAAQLELALPDDLDLTQLADRVKATAFTQLNKGIIRRHRDELTVNQTLFLLQRFGRQIEQQMAEDLDAADQALLNASRQLPPVDLDAEQGSVVQPRSISAAKGRRTAAMSTRMTNFFERNLLVHTHLEKTAGSTLVHSLRRILIPQKVLDLRKQDVERPTDLAPTERELIQLISGHFHFGHWERCFNRRCIYLAAVREPFERFRSFHAFVSARPEHPAYRLIGQRSLFEAVETALQEHHPCAVDYLARYFGGATGWQRFARVRTHLEERYIAVVPHQQVMRLIASLANALDAQEPTGVTRNVGAPYATCDDGRELFIRSNRLDYQIFDYVNDRYEHWLNDFSARLEVMSR
;
A
#
# COMPACT_ATOMS: atom_id res chain seq x y z
N MET A 1 5.16 -40.06 1.23
CA MET A 1 5.32 -39.16 2.40
C MET A 1 4.46 -37.92 2.19
N ILE A 2 3.83 -37.39 3.25
CA ILE A 2 3.07 -36.14 3.17
C ILE A 2 3.92 -34.98 3.71
N TYR A 3 3.86 -33.83 3.03
CA TYR A 3 4.45 -32.58 3.49
C TYR A 3 3.35 -31.54 3.79
N LEU A 4 3.20 -31.12 5.05
CA LEU A 4 2.18 -30.15 5.44
C LEU A 4 2.75 -28.72 5.51
N CYS A 5 2.11 -27.81 4.76
CA CYS A 5 2.38 -26.38 4.79
C CYS A 5 1.32 -25.66 5.62
N TYR A 6 1.59 -25.48 6.92
CA TYR A 6 0.82 -24.60 7.76
C TYR A 6 1.30 -23.14 7.58
N GLY A 7 0.40 -22.18 7.72
CA GLY A 7 0.84 -20.81 7.99
C GLY A 7 -0.24 -19.91 8.56
N ILE A 8 0.20 -18.90 9.30
CA ILE A 8 -0.67 -17.83 9.80
C ILE A 8 -1.31 -17.13 8.61
N THR A 9 -2.56 -16.70 8.71
CA THR A 9 -3.19 -16.02 7.57
C THR A 9 -2.47 -14.69 7.28
N LYS A 10 -2.27 -14.36 6.00
CA LYS A 10 -1.45 -13.20 5.55
C LYS A 10 0.05 -13.27 5.92
N SER A 11 0.57 -14.45 6.26
CA SER A 11 2.01 -14.67 6.48
C SER A 11 2.83 -14.95 5.22
N GLY A 12 2.20 -15.04 4.03
CA GLY A 12 2.85 -15.58 2.84
C GLY A 12 2.74 -17.11 2.72
N SER A 13 1.92 -17.76 3.55
CA SER A 13 1.70 -19.22 3.53
C SER A 13 1.34 -19.82 2.15
N THR A 14 0.69 -19.05 1.27
CA THR A 14 0.40 -19.51 -0.09
C THR A 14 1.67 -19.53 -0.93
N LEU A 15 2.52 -18.50 -0.84
CA LEU A 15 3.81 -18.48 -1.52
C LEU A 15 4.71 -19.61 -1.00
N ALA A 16 4.76 -19.82 0.32
CA ALA A 16 5.51 -20.94 0.91
C ALA A 16 5.05 -22.30 0.35
N PHE A 17 3.74 -22.52 0.24
CA PHE A 17 3.18 -23.73 -0.37
C PHE A 17 3.56 -23.87 -1.85
N GLU A 18 3.41 -22.82 -2.65
CA GLU A 18 3.70 -22.86 -4.10
C GLU A 18 5.20 -23.06 -4.37
N LEU A 19 6.07 -22.46 -3.55
CA LEU A 19 7.52 -22.68 -3.62
C LEU A 19 7.88 -24.15 -3.31
N THR A 20 7.37 -24.69 -2.20
CA THR A 20 7.57 -26.12 -1.87
C THR A 20 7.01 -27.03 -2.97
N ARG A 21 5.84 -26.70 -3.53
CA ARG A 21 5.23 -27.45 -4.63
C ARG A 21 6.17 -27.49 -5.85
N ALA A 22 6.64 -26.33 -6.28
CA ALA A 22 7.49 -26.20 -7.46
C ALA A 22 8.85 -26.90 -7.29
N LEU A 23 9.42 -26.86 -6.08
CA LEU A 23 10.63 -27.62 -5.75
C LEU A 23 10.39 -29.12 -5.90
N LEU A 24 9.33 -29.65 -5.29
CA LEU A 24 9.00 -31.07 -5.40
C LEU A 24 8.72 -31.49 -6.85
N GLU A 25 8.03 -30.65 -7.63
CA GLU A 25 7.81 -30.89 -9.07
C GLU A 25 9.14 -30.96 -9.84
N SER A 26 10.08 -30.03 -9.59
CA SER A 26 11.41 -30.05 -10.22
C SER A 26 12.26 -31.27 -9.84
N LEU A 27 11.95 -31.90 -8.71
CA LEU A 27 12.63 -33.11 -8.22
C LEU A 27 11.87 -34.40 -8.58
N GLY A 28 10.93 -34.33 -9.52
CA GLY A 28 10.23 -35.52 -10.02
C GLY A 28 9.10 -36.02 -9.12
N HIS A 29 8.56 -35.17 -8.24
CA HIS A 29 7.36 -35.48 -7.46
C HIS A 29 6.15 -34.68 -7.98
N PRO A 30 5.28 -35.26 -8.82
CA PRO A 30 4.13 -34.55 -9.38
C PRO A 30 3.17 -34.05 -8.29
N GLN A 31 2.69 -32.81 -8.40
CA GLN A 31 1.83 -32.16 -7.39
C GLN A 31 0.44 -31.79 -7.91
N GLU A 32 -0.10 -32.63 -8.79
CA GLU A 32 -1.47 -32.51 -9.28
C GLU A 32 -2.48 -32.47 -8.12
N ARG A 33 -3.60 -31.76 -8.34
CA ARG A 33 -4.69 -31.74 -7.36
C ARG A 33 -5.28 -33.14 -7.22
N MET A 34 -5.24 -33.68 -6.02
CA MET A 34 -5.82 -34.99 -5.74
C MET A 34 -7.35 -34.95 -5.79
N GLN A 35 -7.95 -36.04 -6.28
CA GLN A 35 -9.40 -36.23 -6.32
C GLN A 35 -9.84 -37.10 -5.14
N ILE A 36 -9.70 -36.54 -3.94
CA ILE A 36 -10.02 -37.23 -2.67
C ILE A 36 -10.98 -36.41 -1.82
N SER A 37 -11.77 -37.08 -0.98
CA SER A 37 -12.77 -36.45 -0.10
C SER A 37 -12.18 -35.47 0.92
N LEU A 38 -10.87 -35.55 1.19
CA LEU A 38 -10.13 -34.62 2.04
C LEU A 38 -9.99 -33.22 1.41
N ILE A 39 -10.09 -33.09 0.09
CA ILE A 39 -10.01 -31.80 -0.61
C ILE A 39 -11.42 -31.34 -0.97
N GLU A 40 -11.86 -30.23 -0.39
CA GLU A 40 -13.16 -29.64 -0.69
C GLU A 40 -13.32 -29.31 -2.18
N ASP A 41 -14.56 -29.44 -2.67
CA ASP A 41 -14.92 -29.07 -4.03
C ASP A 41 -14.62 -27.58 -4.28
N GLY A 42 -14.13 -27.28 -5.50
CA GLY A 42 -13.79 -25.93 -5.92
C GLY A 42 -12.44 -25.39 -5.41
N LYS A 43 -11.68 -26.14 -4.60
CA LYS A 43 -10.28 -25.79 -4.31
C LYS A 43 -9.41 -26.14 -5.51
N LYS A 44 -8.59 -25.21 -5.98
CA LYS A 44 -7.68 -25.42 -7.12
C LYS A 44 -6.35 -26.11 -6.76
N VAL A 45 -6.09 -26.28 -5.47
CA VAL A 45 -4.84 -26.84 -4.93
C VAL A 45 -5.15 -27.83 -3.82
N ASN A 46 -4.16 -28.63 -3.41
CA ASN A 46 -4.24 -29.56 -2.28
C ASN A 46 -4.34 -28.79 -0.95
N PHE A 47 -5.51 -28.22 -0.66
CA PHE A 47 -5.79 -27.42 0.54
C PHE A 47 -6.74 -28.15 1.49
N LEU A 48 -6.27 -28.36 2.72
CA LEU A 48 -7.04 -28.94 3.82
C LEU A 48 -7.60 -27.80 4.70
N SER A 49 -8.92 -27.65 4.69
CA SER A 49 -9.62 -26.71 5.58
C SER A 49 -9.47 -27.11 7.05
N ASN A 50 -9.86 -26.22 7.98
CA ASN A 50 -9.81 -26.53 9.42
C ASN A 50 -10.64 -27.76 9.80
N ARG A 51 -11.68 -28.08 9.01
CA ARG A 51 -12.47 -29.30 9.18
C ARG A 51 -11.73 -30.49 8.58
N LYS A 52 -11.30 -30.37 7.32
CA LYS A 52 -10.67 -31.47 6.58
C LYS A 52 -9.33 -31.94 7.13
N ILE A 53 -8.55 -31.04 7.75
CA ILE A 53 -7.31 -31.46 8.41
C ILE A 53 -7.58 -32.42 9.59
N ARG A 54 -8.77 -32.37 10.22
CA ARG A 54 -9.16 -33.29 11.30
C ARG A 54 -9.57 -34.67 10.82
N GLU A 55 -9.81 -34.80 9.52
CA GLU A 55 -10.15 -36.06 8.85
C GLU A 55 -8.88 -36.75 8.32
N LEU A 56 -7.70 -36.12 8.42
CA LEU A 56 -6.43 -36.73 8.03
C LEU A 56 -5.88 -37.61 9.16
N ASP A 57 -6.37 -38.84 9.20
CA ASP A 57 -5.91 -39.92 10.06
C ASP A 57 -5.17 -41.01 9.24
N ARG A 58 -5.00 -42.22 9.81
CA ARG A 58 -4.36 -43.35 9.12
C ARG A 58 -5.12 -43.79 7.86
N ASN A 59 -6.44 -43.76 7.89
CA ASN A 59 -7.27 -44.13 6.74
C ASN A 59 -7.14 -43.06 5.65
N GLY A 60 -7.18 -41.78 6.03
CA GLY A 60 -6.92 -40.67 5.12
C GLY A 60 -5.54 -40.74 4.47
N LEU A 61 -4.51 -41.10 5.25
CA LEU A 61 -3.15 -41.33 4.75
C LEU A 61 -3.12 -42.50 3.75
N GLN A 62 -3.77 -43.62 4.06
CA GLN A 62 -3.81 -44.78 3.17
C GLN A 62 -4.41 -44.42 1.80
N VAL A 63 -5.53 -43.68 1.78
CA VAL A 63 -6.14 -43.19 0.53
C VAL A 63 -5.18 -42.32 -0.28
N ILE A 64 -4.39 -41.48 0.40
CA ILE A 64 -3.37 -40.64 -0.27
C ILE A 64 -2.26 -41.53 -0.85
N GLU A 65 -1.82 -42.55 -0.13
CA GLU A 65 -0.74 -43.45 -0.54
C GLU A 65 -1.13 -44.39 -1.68
N GLU A 66 -2.39 -44.78 -1.78
CA GLU A 66 -2.92 -45.53 -2.93
C GLU A 66 -2.82 -44.73 -4.24
N ILE A 67 -2.95 -43.39 -4.16
CA ILE A 67 -2.87 -42.48 -5.32
C ILE A 67 -1.43 -41.99 -5.56
N ALA A 68 -0.66 -41.84 -4.49
CA ALA A 68 0.70 -41.32 -4.50
C ALA A 68 1.64 -42.23 -3.68
N PRO A 69 1.95 -43.43 -4.20
CA PRO A 69 2.76 -44.40 -3.46
C PRO A 69 4.19 -43.88 -3.23
N CYS A 70 4.82 -44.38 -2.17
CA CYS A 70 6.23 -44.15 -1.87
C CYS A 70 7.12 -44.47 -3.09
N PRO A 71 8.16 -43.67 -3.40
CA PRO A 71 8.74 -42.56 -2.63
C PRO A 71 8.12 -41.18 -2.91
N ARG A 72 6.94 -41.09 -3.52
CA ARG A 72 6.32 -39.79 -3.85
C ARG A 72 6.06 -38.95 -2.58
N ILE A 73 6.45 -37.67 -2.66
CA ILE A 73 6.14 -36.65 -1.66
C ILE A 73 4.98 -35.81 -2.18
N VAL A 74 3.96 -35.57 -1.35
CA VAL A 74 2.81 -34.75 -1.73
C VAL A 74 2.62 -33.63 -0.73
N VAL A 75 2.52 -32.40 -1.22
CA VAL A 75 2.33 -31.21 -0.39
C VAL A 75 0.86 -30.87 -0.20
N PHE A 76 0.47 -30.57 1.04
CA PHE A 76 -0.85 -30.03 1.37
C PHE A 76 -0.74 -28.74 2.16
N LYS A 77 -1.59 -27.77 1.86
CA LYS A 77 -1.69 -26.50 2.60
C LYS A 77 -2.80 -26.54 3.63
N THR A 78 -2.57 -25.96 4.81
CA THR A 78 -3.63 -25.78 5.83
C THR A 78 -3.48 -24.49 6.65
N HIS A 79 -4.55 -24.13 7.35
CA HIS A 79 -4.57 -23.13 8.42
C HIS A 79 -5.07 -23.72 9.76
N GLY A 80 -5.35 -25.03 9.78
CA GLY A 80 -5.82 -25.74 10.95
C GLY A 80 -4.68 -26.14 11.90
N ALA A 81 -5.07 -26.54 13.11
CA ALA A 81 -4.16 -27.06 14.12
C ALA A 81 -3.87 -28.55 13.87
N PRO A 82 -2.73 -29.09 14.33
CA PRO A 82 -2.52 -30.52 14.36
C PRO A 82 -3.44 -31.15 15.42
N HIS A 83 -3.97 -32.35 15.13
CA HIS A 83 -4.70 -33.18 16.10
C HIS A 83 -3.97 -34.50 16.34
N ASP A 84 -4.44 -35.32 17.27
CA ASP A 84 -3.67 -36.46 17.79
C ASP A 84 -3.20 -37.43 16.70
N ALA A 85 -4.05 -37.80 15.73
CA ALA A 85 -3.64 -38.67 14.63
C ALA A 85 -2.52 -38.06 13.76
N ILE A 86 -2.53 -36.74 13.52
CA ILE A 86 -1.42 -36.07 12.85
C ILE A 86 -0.15 -36.18 13.70
N ARG A 87 -0.24 -36.00 15.03
CA ARG A 87 0.93 -36.10 15.92
C ARG A 87 1.53 -37.50 15.88
N GLU A 88 0.70 -38.54 15.88
CA GLU A 88 1.14 -39.93 15.72
C GLU A 88 1.84 -40.15 14.37
N LEU A 89 1.22 -39.72 13.27
CA LEU A 89 1.79 -39.86 11.93
C LEU A 89 3.11 -39.08 11.76
N VAL A 90 3.26 -37.96 12.45
CA VAL A 90 4.51 -37.21 12.51
C VAL A 90 5.57 -37.95 13.34
N ALA A 91 5.21 -38.52 14.49
CA ALA A 91 6.12 -39.32 15.31
C ALA A 91 6.63 -40.57 14.55
N GLU A 92 5.83 -41.12 13.64
CA GLU A 92 6.19 -42.22 12.75
C GLU A 92 6.99 -41.78 11.51
N GLY A 93 7.24 -40.48 11.32
CA GLY A 93 7.94 -39.95 10.15
C GLY A 93 7.14 -39.99 8.85
N ARG A 94 5.83 -40.24 8.90
CA ARG A 94 4.94 -40.27 7.72
C ARG A 94 4.57 -38.87 7.22
N ILE A 95 4.61 -37.90 8.14
CA ILE A 95 4.35 -36.49 7.87
C ILE A 95 5.57 -35.67 8.31
N LYS A 96 6.10 -34.86 7.39
CA LYS A 96 7.00 -33.73 7.68
C LYS A 96 6.29 -32.42 7.29
N GLY A 97 6.87 -31.27 7.57
CA GLY A 97 6.28 -30.02 7.10
C GLY A 97 6.98 -28.75 7.50
N GLN A 98 6.29 -27.64 7.23
CA GLN A 98 6.71 -26.31 7.64
C GLN A 98 5.54 -25.54 8.26
N ALA A 99 5.88 -24.66 9.19
CA ALA A 99 4.96 -23.71 9.77
C ALA A 99 5.45 -22.31 9.47
N ASN A 100 4.63 -21.52 8.77
CA ASN A 100 5.02 -20.19 8.33
C ASN A 100 4.44 -19.08 9.22
N PHE A 101 5.36 -18.28 9.76
CA PHE A 101 5.15 -17.13 10.62
C PHE A 101 5.28 -15.82 9.84
N ARG A 102 4.81 -14.72 10.42
CA ARG A 102 5.14 -13.37 9.99
C ARG A 102 5.16 -12.49 11.22
N ASP A 103 6.07 -11.52 11.23
CA ASP A 103 6.13 -10.50 12.27
C ASP A 103 4.70 -10.02 12.61
N PRO A 104 4.26 -10.15 13.87
CA PRO A 104 2.93 -9.76 14.32
C PRO A 104 2.59 -8.33 13.88
N ARG A 105 3.56 -7.42 13.94
CA ARG A 105 3.40 -6.00 13.59
C ARG A 105 2.96 -5.85 12.13
N ASP A 106 3.60 -6.58 11.22
CA ASP A 106 3.25 -6.58 9.80
C ASP A 106 2.03 -7.43 9.46
N ASN A 107 1.81 -8.52 10.19
CA ASN A 107 0.68 -9.41 9.97
C ASN A 107 -0.65 -8.73 10.31
N LEU A 108 -0.70 -8.00 11.43
CA LEU A 108 -1.90 -7.25 11.84
C LEU A 108 -2.27 -6.19 10.81
N LEU A 109 -1.32 -5.37 10.34
CA LEU A 109 -1.54 -4.42 9.24
C LEU A 109 -2.11 -5.13 8.00
N SER A 110 -1.56 -6.30 7.67
CA SER A 110 -2.00 -7.08 6.51
C SER A 110 -3.41 -7.68 6.67
N LEU A 111 -3.82 -8.00 7.90
CA LEU A 111 -5.18 -8.45 8.22
C LEU A 111 -6.17 -7.28 8.10
N LEU A 112 -5.83 -6.10 8.61
CA LEU A 112 -6.65 -4.89 8.52
C LEU A 112 -6.87 -4.47 7.06
N ASP A 113 -5.81 -4.42 6.24
CA ASP A 113 -5.92 -4.16 4.80
C ASP A 113 -6.84 -5.18 4.10
N ALA A 114 -6.72 -6.47 4.46
CA ALA A 114 -7.54 -7.51 3.89
C ALA A 114 -9.02 -7.34 4.27
N GLY A 115 -9.29 -6.89 5.49
CA GLY A 115 -10.62 -6.53 5.95
C GLY A 115 -11.20 -5.36 5.19
N GLN A 116 -10.45 -4.26 5.04
CA GLN A 116 -10.86 -3.09 4.28
C GLN A 116 -11.21 -3.46 2.83
N ARG A 117 -10.33 -4.20 2.14
CA ARG A 117 -10.59 -4.67 0.76
C ARG A 117 -11.81 -5.59 0.67
N ALA A 118 -12.01 -6.50 1.63
CA ALA A 118 -13.17 -7.39 1.63
C ALA A 118 -14.49 -6.62 1.84
N ARG A 119 -14.48 -5.56 2.66
CA ARG A 119 -15.63 -4.67 2.84
C ARG A 119 -15.91 -3.85 1.58
N GLN A 120 -14.89 -3.25 0.97
CA GLN A 120 -15.03 -2.50 -0.29
C GLN A 120 -15.63 -3.36 -1.41
N ARG A 121 -15.32 -4.65 -1.46
CA ARG A 121 -15.86 -5.60 -2.44
C ARG A 121 -17.25 -6.15 -2.09
N GLY A 122 -17.77 -5.88 -0.90
CA GLY A 122 -19.02 -6.48 -0.41
C GLY A 122 -18.97 -8.00 -0.20
N ARG A 123 -17.78 -8.64 -0.31
CA ARG A 123 -17.60 -10.08 -0.09
C ARG A 123 -16.19 -10.43 0.42
N GLY A 124 -16.07 -11.53 1.16
CA GLY A 124 -14.79 -12.18 1.47
C GLY A 124 -14.61 -12.56 2.95
N ALA A 125 -13.74 -13.54 3.21
CA ALA A 125 -13.53 -14.12 4.53
C ALA A 125 -13.02 -13.14 5.62
N PHE A 126 -12.55 -11.95 5.22
CA PHE A 126 -11.98 -10.94 6.13
C PHE A 126 -12.92 -9.78 6.44
N GLN A 127 -14.18 -9.76 5.97
CA GLN A 127 -15.08 -8.61 6.17
C GLN A 127 -15.22 -8.16 7.63
N ARG A 128 -15.20 -9.13 8.57
CA ARG A 128 -15.28 -8.90 10.02
C ARG A 128 -14.00 -8.31 10.63
N MET A 129 -12.93 -8.22 9.86
CA MET A 129 -11.64 -7.67 10.29
C MET A 129 -11.67 -6.14 10.24
N GLN A 130 -12.43 -5.53 11.14
CA GLN A 130 -12.68 -4.07 11.16
C GLN A 130 -11.80 -3.32 12.16
N THR A 131 -11.39 -4.00 13.23
CA THR A 131 -10.72 -3.38 14.38
C THR A 131 -9.38 -4.04 14.65
N TRP A 132 -8.52 -3.30 15.34
CA TRP A 132 -7.26 -3.80 15.89
C TRP A 132 -7.46 -5.03 16.78
N GLN A 133 -8.47 -4.98 17.66
CA GLN A 133 -8.81 -6.07 18.55
C GLN A 133 -9.16 -7.36 17.79
N ALA A 134 -9.98 -7.27 16.74
CA ALA A 134 -10.32 -8.43 15.92
C ALA A 134 -9.09 -9.03 15.21
N ALA A 135 -8.13 -8.17 14.80
CA ALA A 135 -6.88 -8.61 14.20
C ALA A 135 -5.97 -9.30 15.23
N LEU A 136 -5.87 -8.75 16.43
CA LEU A 136 -5.11 -9.29 17.55
C LEU A 136 -5.62 -10.67 17.98
N GLU A 137 -6.92 -10.81 18.21
CA GLU A 137 -7.53 -12.09 18.61
C GLU A 137 -7.32 -13.15 17.53
N ARG A 138 -7.53 -12.77 16.27
CA ARG A 138 -7.33 -13.67 15.15
C ARG A 138 -5.88 -14.11 15.04
N TYR A 139 -4.94 -13.18 15.16
CA TYR A 139 -3.51 -13.46 15.11
C TYR A 139 -3.09 -14.36 16.27
N GLY A 140 -3.47 -14.04 17.51
CA GLY A 140 -3.13 -14.83 18.70
C GLY A 140 -3.62 -16.28 18.59
N ALA A 141 -4.85 -16.50 18.13
CA ALA A 141 -5.39 -17.84 17.90
C ALA A 141 -4.64 -18.62 16.80
N GLN A 142 -4.03 -17.93 15.83
CA GLN A 142 -3.21 -18.56 14.80
C GLN A 142 -1.79 -18.80 15.29
N LEU A 143 -1.22 -17.88 16.05
CA LEU A 143 0.09 -18.03 16.67
C LEU A 143 0.13 -19.25 17.60
N ALA A 144 -0.92 -19.49 18.39
CA ALA A 144 -1.01 -20.70 19.22
C ALA A 144 -0.90 -21.99 18.37
N ARG A 145 -1.56 -22.04 17.20
CA ARG A 145 -1.48 -23.19 16.28
C ARG A 145 -0.11 -23.30 15.62
N PHE A 146 0.49 -22.17 15.26
CA PHE A 146 1.87 -22.13 14.78
C PHE A 146 2.81 -22.78 15.79
N GLU A 147 2.70 -22.41 17.07
CA GLU A 147 3.49 -22.97 18.16
C GLU A 147 3.27 -24.49 18.32
N GLU A 148 2.05 -24.97 18.10
CA GLU A 148 1.78 -26.42 18.11
C GLU A 148 2.48 -27.15 16.97
N TRP A 149 2.53 -26.58 15.76
CA TRP A 149 3.19 -27.20 14.60
C TRP A 149 4.71 -27.25 14.75
N VAL A 150 5.34 -26.14 15.17
CA VAL A 150 6.81 -26.08 15.29
C VAL A 150 7.37 -26.95 16.42
N ARG A 151 6.52 -27.40 17.36
CA ARG A 151 6.90 -28.37 18.41
C ARG A 151 6.92 -29.81 17.91
N LEU A 152 6.32 -30.10 16.76
CA LEU A 152 6.30 -31.46 16.23
C LEU A 152 7.65 -31.80 15.58
N PRO A 153 8.17 -33.03 15.77
CA PRO A 153 9.41 -33.44 15.12
C PRO A 153 9.25 -33.42 13.60
N GLY A 154 10.30 -33.05 12.88
CA GLY A 154 10.24 -32.97 11.42
C GLY A 154 9.42 -31.80 10.87
N PHE A 155 9.08 -30.79 11.69
CA PHE A 155 8.58 -29.49 11.22
C PHE A 155 9.64 -28.40 11.37
N ILE A 156 9.79 -27.56 10.34
CA ILE A 156 10.63 -26.36 10.39
C ILE A 156 9.78 -25.10 10.56
N ALA A 157 10.27 -24.17 11.37
CA ALA A 157 9.74 -22.82 11.42
C ALA A 157 10.31 -21.99 10.26
N THR A 158 9.44 -21.28 9.55
CA THR A 158 9.80 -20.34 8.48
C THR A 158 9.07 -19.03 8.73
N HIS A 159 9.55 -17.94 8.14
CA HIS A 159 8.88 -16.65 8.26
C HIS A 159 8.77 -15.94 6.91
N TYR A 160 7.86 -14.95 6.87
CA TYR A 160 7.48 -14.26 5.64
C TYR A 160 8.67 -13.68 4.87
N GLU A 161 9.62 -13.08 5.56
CA GLU A 161 10.73 -12.36 4.94
C GLU A 161 11.69 -13.33 4.24
N GLU A 162 11.95 -14.47 4.87
CA GLU A 162 12.68 -15.57 4.25
C GLU A 162 11.92 -16.10 3.03
N VAL A 163 10.64 -16.48 3.19
CA VAL A 163 9.83 -17.04 2.10
C VAL A 163 9.70 -16.07 0.93
N ALA A 164 9.50 -14.77 1.18
CA ALA A 164 9.20 -13.78 0.14
C ALA A 164 10.44 -13.16 -0.51
N PHE A 165 11.52 -12.95 0.26
CA PHE A 165 12.68 -12.19 -0.20
C PHE A 165 14.00 -12.99 -0.21
N ARG A 166 14.06 -14.15 0.45
CA ARG A 166 15.19 -15.10 0.44
C ARG A 166 14.70 -16.51 0.10
N SER A 167 13.91 -16.60 -0.97
CA SER A 167 13.15 -17.81 -1.30
C SER A 167 14.06 -19.01 -1.59
N GLU A 168 15.23 -18.78 -2.16
CA GLU A 168 16.29 -19.78 -2.39
C GLU A 168 16.80 -20.39 -1.07
N THR A 169 16.96 -19.57 -0.03
CA THR A 169 17.33 -20.03 1.31
C THR A 169 16.23 -20.91 1.90
N PHE A 170 14.97 -20.47 1.80
CA PHE A 170 13.80 -21.26 2.21
C PHE A 170 13.73 -22.61 1.47
N LEU A 171 13.87 -22.61 0.15
CA LEU A 171 13.84 -23.82 -0.67
C LEU A 171 14.96 -24.80 -0.30
N SER A 172 16.17 -24.29 -0.05
CA SER A 172 17.31 -25.09 0.40
C SER A 172 17.04 -25.80 1.73
N ARG A 173 16.40 -25.10 2.68
CA ARG A 173 16.02 -25.70 3.98
C ARG A 173 14.96 -26.78 3.83
N VAL A 174 13.97 -26.58 2.95
CA VAL A 174 12.95 -27.61 2.65
C VAL A 174 13.60 -28.86 2.04
N ALA A 175 14.52 -28.69 1.09
CA ALA A 175 15.25 -29.81 0.49
C ALA A 175 16.10 -30.56 1.53
N ALA A 176 16.84 -29.84 2.37
CA ALA A 176 17.66 -30.42 3.43
C ALA A 176 16.81 -31.19 4.47
N GLN A 177 15.67 -30.64 4.90
CA GLN A 177 14.75 -31.30 5.82
C GLN A 177 14.17 -32.60 5.26
N LEU A 178 13.93 -32.63 3.95
CA LEU A 178 13.41 -33.80 3.23
C LEU A 178 14.51 -34.76 2.78
N GLU A 179 15.78 -34.44 3.05
CA GLU A 179 16.95 -35.23 2.64
C GLU A 179 16.99 -35.44 1.11
N LEU A 180 16.55 -34.43 0.37
CA LEU A 180 16.53 -34.45 -1.09
C LEU A 180 17.83 -33.90 -1.67
N ALA A 181 18.44 -34.65 -2.59
CA ALA A 181 19.56 -34.16 -3.38
C ALA A 181 19.07 -33.13 -4.41
N LEU A 182 19.68 -31.95 -4.42
CA LEU A 182 19.42 -30.94 -5.44
C LEU A 182 20.35 -31.20 -6.63
N PRO A 183 19.83 -31.32 -7.87
CA PRO A 183 20.66 -31.37 -9.07
C PRO A 183 21.56 -30.14 -9.19
N ASP A 184 22.78 -30.31 -9.68
CA ASP A 184 23.76 -29.20 -9.84
C ASP A 184 23.27 -28.10 -10.80
N ASP A 185 22.36 -28.45 -11.72
CA ASP A 185 21.77 -27.55 -12.70
C ASP A 185 20.46 -26.87 -12.23
N LEU A 186 19.96 -27.20 -11.02
CA LEU A 186 18.74 -26.61 -10.48
C LEU A 186 19.01 -25.25 -9.81
N ASP A 187 18.73 -24.16 -10.53
CA ASP A 187 18.78 -22.81 -9.97
C ASP A 187 17.52 -22.50 -9.13
N LEU A 188 17.68 -22.52 -7.80
CA LEU A 188 16.62 -22.21 -6.85
C LEU A 188 16.12 -20.75 -6.93
N THR A 189 16.98 -19.81 -7.34
CA THR A 189 16.60 -18.40 -7.52
C THR A 189 15.66 -18.28 -8.71
N GLN A 190 16.04 -18.88 -9.85
CA GLN A 190 15.19 -18.90 -11.05
C GLN A 190 13.87 -19.63 -10.80
N LEU A 191 13.89 -20.73 -10.06
CA LEU A 191 12.69 -21.46 -9.65
C LEU A 191 11.76 -20.55 -8.82
N ALA A 192 12.29 -19.85 -7.83
CA ALA A 192 11.52 -18.94 -6.99
C ALA A 192 10.92 -17.77 -7.78
N ASP A 193 11.69 -17.16 -8.69
CA ASP A 193 11.23 -16.05 -9.52
C ASP A 193 10.10 -16.49 -10.46
N ARG A 194 10.22 -17.68 -11.07
CA ARG A 194 9.15 -18.27 -11.87
C ARG A 194 7.88 -18.48 -11.05
N VAL A 195 7.98 -18.99 -9.83
CA VAL A 195 6.82 -19.16 -8.93
C VAL A 195 6.19 -17.80 -8.61
N LYS A 196 6.98 -16.78 -8.27
CA LYS A 196 6.47 -15.44 -7.97
C LYS A 196 5.77 -14.79 -9.17
N ALA A 197 6.25 -15.05 -10.38
CA ALA A 197 5.66 -14.53 -11.62
C ALA A 197 4.38 -15.25 -12.06
N THR A 198 4.27 -16.55 -11.81
CA THR A 198 3.21 -17.39 -12.40
C THR A 198 2.17 -17.89 -11.40
N ALA A 199 2.57 -18.14 -10.15
CA ALA A 199 1.67 -18.69 -9.16
C ALA A 199 0.73 -17.60 -8.65
N PHE A 200 -0.51 -17.99 -8.32
CA PHE A 200 -1.50 -17.10 -7.70
C PHE A 200 -1.09 -16.76 -6.26
N THR A 201 -0.08 -15.91 -6.13
CA THR A 201 0.38 -15.39 -4.86
C THR A 201 -0.28 -14.03 -4.67
N GLN A 202 -1.12 -13.90 -3.64
CA GLN A 202 -1.70 -12.61 -3.28
C GLN A 202 -0.64 -11.74 -2.60
N LEU A 203 0.44 -11.41 -3.31
CA LEU A 203 1.41 -10.41 -2.88
C LEU A 203 0.66 -9.08 -2.85
N ASN A 204 0.33 -8.61 -1.65
CA ASN A 204 -0.43 -7.38 -1.48
C ASN A 204 0.52 -6.19 -1.61
N LYS A 205 1.09 -5.70 -0.49
CA LYS A 205 2.09 -4.63 -0.53
C LYS A 205 3.51 -5.14 -0.82
N GLY A 206 3.89 -6.33 -0.34
CA GLY A 206 5.22 -6.90 -0.60
C GLY A 206 6.38 -6.09 -0.01
N ILE A 207 6.15 -5.38 1.10
CA ILE A 207 7.12 -4.48 1.75
C ILE A 207 7.72 -5.18 2.97
N ILE A 208 9.06 -5.17 3.07
CA ILE A 208 9.83 -5.64 4.22
C ILE A 208 9.65 -4.66 5.38
N ARG A 209 9.33 -5.15 6.58
CA ARG A 209 9.25 -4.36 7.83
C ARG A 209 8.39 -3.09 7.73
N ARG A 210 7.28 -3.16 6.99
CA ARG A 210 6.31 -2.06 6.77
C ARG A 210 5.83 -1.44 8.09
N HIS A 211 5.76 -2.22 9.15
CA HIS A 211 5.38 -1.77 10.48
C HIS A 211 6.20 -0.58 10.98
N ARG A 212 7.45 -0.40 10.54
CA ARG A 212 8.29 0.73 10.94
C ARG A 212 7.77 2.07 10.44
N ASP A 213 7.10 2.07 9.29
CA ASP A 213 6.59 3.28 8.66
C ASP A 213 5.13 3.57 9.04
N GLU A 214 4.39 2.53 9.41
CA GLU A 214 2.93 2.61 9.59
C GLU A 214 2.44 2.47 11.03
N LEU A 215 3.22 1.87 11.92
CA LEU A 215 2.85 1.81 13.33
C LEU A 215 3.41 3.01 14.09
N THR A 216 2.62 3.51 15.03
CA THR A 216 3.15 4.43 16.03
C THR A 216 4.11 3.69 16.97
N VAL A 217 4.92 4.45 17.70
CA VAL A 217 5.80 3.89 18.74
C VAL A 217 4.97 3.14 19.79
N ASN A 218 3.84 3.70 20.23
CA ASN A 218 2.95 3.05 21.21
C ASN A 218 2.39 1.73 20.69
N GLN A 219 1.92 1.70 19.44
CA GLN A 219 1.44 0.46 18.80
C GLN A 219 2.56 -0.58 18.69
N THR A 220 3.76 -0.15 18.32
CA THR A 220 4.92 -1.03 18.23
C THR A 220 5.26 -1.62 19.60
N LEU A 221 5.38 -0.79 20.63
CA LEU A 221 5.68 -1.23 22.00
C LEU A 221 4.61 -2.16 22.56
N PHE A 222 3.33 -1.86 22.35
CA PHE A 222 2.21 -2.72 22.73
C PHE A 222 2.35 -4.12 22.11
N LEU A 223 2.63 -4.20 20.81
CA LEU A 223 2.78 -5.49 20.12
C LEU A 223 4.03 -6.24 20.56
N LEU A 224 5.13 -5.52 20.85
CA LEU A 224 6.36 -6.12 21.35
C LEU A 224 6.20 -6.65 22.79
N GLN A 225 5.46 -5.96 23.65
CA GLN A 225 5.10 -6.47 24.98
C GLN A 225 4.33 -7.79 24.90
N ARG A 226 3.49 -7.95 23.89
CA ARG A 226 2.63 -9.12 23.72
C ARG A 226 3.29 -10.28 22.98
N PHE A 227 4.08 -9.98 21.95
CA PHE A 227 4.60 -10.97 20.99
C PHE A 227 6.12 -10.94 20.81
N GLY A 228 6.84 -10.09 21.56
CA GLY A 228 8.28 -9.90 21.42
C GLY A 228 9.07 -11.20 21.58
N ARG A 229 8.66 -12.05 22.53
CA ARG A 229 9.26 -13.37 22.72
C ARG A 229 9.21 -14.23 21.46
N GLN A 230 8.08 -14.28 20.77
CA GLN A 230 7.95 -15.06 19.54
C GLN A 230 8.76 -14.45 18.40
N ILE A 231 8.82 -13.12 18.30
CA ILE A 231 9.66 -12.44 17.31
C ILE A 231 11.13 -12.84 17.53
N GLU A 232 11.64 -12.76 18.75
CA GLU A 232 13.01 -13.17 19.05
C GLU A 232 13.27 -14.65 18.77
N GLN A 233 12.33 -15.52 19.14
CA GLN A 233 12.49 -16.96 18.92
C GLN A 233 12.49 -17.35 17.43
N GLN A 234 11.68 -16.68 16.61
CA GLN A 234 11.44 -17.09 15.22
C GLN A 234 12.18 -16.25 14.20
N MET A 235 12.68 -15.07 14.57
CA MET A 235 13.28 -14.10 13.67
C MET A 235 14.58 -13.49 14.22
N ALA A 236 15.26 -14.14 15.18
CA ALA A 236 16.47 -13.60 15.82
C ALA A 236 17.51 -13.04 14.82
N GLU A 237 17.75 -13.78 13.73
CA GLU A 237 18.74 -13.44 12.70
C GLU A 237 18.32 -12.22 11.86
N ASP A 238 17.03 -11.87 11.87
CA ASP A 238 16.47 -10.74 11.13
C ASP A 238 16.20 -9.51 12.01
N LEU A 239 16.55 -9.54 13.29
CA LEU A 239 16.43 -8.37 14.16
C LEU A 239 17.68 -7.49 14.03
N ASP A 240 17.49 -6.25 13.59
CA ASP A 240 18.56 -5.26 13.62
C ASP A 240 18.63 -4.52 14.97
N ALA A 241 19.58 -3.61 15.09
CA ALA A 241 19.79 -2.83 16.32
C ALA A 241 18.54 -2.05 16.77
N ALA A 242 17.71 -1.59 15.83
CA ALA A 242 16.50 -0.85 16.15
C ALA A 242 15.41 -1.78 16.72
N ASP A 243 15.22 -2.96 16.12
CA ASP A 243 14.30 -3.96 16.66
C ASP A 243 14.71 -4.41 18.06
N GLN A 244 16.01 -4.64 18.27
CA GLN A 244 16.55 -5.03 19.58
C GLN A 244 16.35 -3.94 20.63
N ALA A 245 16.57 -2.68 20.27
CA ALA A 245 16.33 -1.55 21.17
C ALA A 245 14.84 -1.45 21.58
N LEU A 246 13.92 -1.61 20.61
CA LEU A 246 12.48 -1.57 20.87
C LEU A 246 12.00 -2.78 21.70
N LEU A 247 12.55 -3.98 21.46
CA LEU A 247 12.27 -5.16 22.28
C LEU A 247 12.71 -4.94 23.72
N ASN A 248 13.92 -4.42 23.94
CA ASN A 248 14.42 -4.09 25.27
C ASN A 248 13.57 -3.01 25.95
N ALA A 249 13.23 -1.94 25.23
CA ALA A 249 12.34 -0.91 25.74
C ALA A 249 10.97 -1.46 26.14
N SER A 250 10.38 -2.33 25.31
CA SER A 250 9.07 -2.93 25.58
C SER A 250 9.00 -3.70 26.90
N ARG A 251 10.12 -4.33 27.32
CA ARG A 251 10.24 -5.08 28.57
C ARG A 251 10.42 -4.19 29.80
N GLN A 252 11.01 -3.00 29.62
CA GLN A 252 11.31 -2.08 30.72
C GLN A 252 10.17 -1.10 31.00
N LEU A 253 9.37 -0.79 29.96
CA LEU A 253 8.26 0.13 30.07
C LEU A 253 7.02 -0.53 30.72
N PRO A 254 6.18 0.25 31.42
CA PRO A 254 4.90 -0.24 31.93
C PRO A 254 4.00 -0.75 30.77
N PRO A 255 3.00 -1.60 31.06
CA PRO A 255 2.06 -2.06 30.04
C PRO A 255 1.45 -0.88 29.26
N VAL A 256 1.57 -0.92 27.94
CA VAL A 256 0.98 0.07 27.04
C VAL A 256 -0.47 -0.31 26.79
N ASP A 257 -1.38 0.65 26.82
CA ASP A 257 -2.79 0.47 26.45
C ASP A 257 -3.06 1.18 25.12
N LEU A 258 -3.75 0.51 24.18
CA LEU A 258 -4.14 1.08 22.89
C LEU A 258 -5.42 1.93 22.96
N ASP A 259 -6.25 1.72 23.97
CA ASP A 259 -7.58 2.35 24.05
C ASP A 259 -7.53 3.82 24.49
N ALA A 260 -6.40 4.28 25.06
CA ALA A 260 -6.24 5.65 25.53
C ALA A 260 -6.22 6.71 24.40
N GLU A 261 -5.93 6.34 23.16
CA GLU A 261 -5.76 7.30 22.04
C GLU A 261 -6.88 7.28 20.98
N GLN A 262 -7.85 6.33 21.02
CA GLN A 262 -8.86 6.20 19.96
C GLN A 262 -10.24 6.84 20.28
N GLY A 263 -10.38 7.52 21.40
CA GLY A 263 -11.64 8.11 21.86
C GLY A 263 -11.91 9.54 21.38
N SER A 264 -12.27 9.74 20.10
CA SER A 264 -13.34 10.66 19.66
C SER A 264 -13.29 10.94 18.15
N VAL A 265 -14.02 10.15 17.35
CA VAL A 265 -14.32 10.54 15.96
C VAL A 265 -15.58 11.42 15.98
N VAL A 266 -15.40 12.72 15.80
CA VAL A 266 -16.49 13.71 15.70
C VAL A 266 -17.32 13.44 14.44
N GLN A 267 -18.63 13.19 14.60
CA GLN A 267 -19.54 13.02 13.47
C GLN A 267 -19.81 14.37 12.77
N PRO A 268 -19.76 14.42 11.42
CA PRO A 268 -20.08 15.65 10.69
C PRO A 268 -21.61 15.90 10.64
N ARG A 269 -22.01 17.13 10.97
CA ARG A 269 -23.41 17.60 10.90
C ARG A 269 -23.84 17.87 9.45
N SER A 270 -25.09 17.52 9.13
CA SER A 270 -25.72 17.75 7.82
C SER A 270 -26.10 19.23 7.63
N ILE A 271 -25.86 19.78 6.45
CA ILE A 271 -26.22 21.17 6.08
C ILE A 271 -27.27 21.16 4.96
N SER A 272 -28.33 21.94 5.16
CA SER A 272 -29.42 22.19 4.20
C SER A 272 -29.10 23.32 3.21
N ALA A 273 -29.82 23.33 2.08
CA ALA A 273 -29.55 24.16 0.91
C ALA A 273 -30.06 25.62 1.03
N ALA A 274 -29.29 26.58 0.50
CA ALA A 274 -29.72 27.97 0.35
C ALA A 274 -29.35 28.56 -1.04
N LYS A 275 -30.29 29.33 -1.60
CA LYS A 275 -30.22 30.15 -2.83
C LYS A 275 -29.91 31.62 -2.47
N GLY A 276 -29.16 32.30 -3.35
CA GLY A 276 -29.04 33.77 -3.42
C GLY A 276 -27.62 34.30 -3.24
N ARG A 277 -26.87 34.47 -4.35
CA ARG A 277 -25.48 34.98 -4.33
C ARG A 277 -25.46 36.52 -4.23
N ARG A 278 -25.42 37.03 -3.00
CA ARG A 278 -24.63 38.24 -2.69
C ARG A 278 -23.17 37.81 -2.58
N THR A 279 -22.23 38.61 -3.08
CA THR A 279 -20.79 38.43 -2.78
C THR A 279 -20.62 38.60 -1.28
N ALA A 280 -20.58 37.48 -0.55
CA ALA A 280 -20.38 37.48 0.89
C ALA A 280 -19.05 38.17 1.21
N ALA A 281 -19.06 39.09 2.16
CA ALA A 281 -17.84 39.66 2.71
C ALA A 281 -16.94 38.52 3.22
N MET A 282 -15.63 38.64 3.02
CA MET A 282 -14.67 37.66 3.53
C MET A 282 -14.80 37.55 5.05
N SER A 283 -14.68 36.33 5.59
CA SER A 283 -14.58 36.13 7.03
C SER A 283 -13.31 36.81 7.58
N THR A 284 -13.36 37.26 8.84
CA THR A 284 -12.17 37.81 9.54
C THR A 284 -11.02 36.82 9.53
N ARG A 285 -11.31 35.52 9.69
CA ARG A 285 -10.31 34.44 9.66
C ARG A 285 -9.61 34.34 8.32
N MET A 286 -10.36 34.39 7.21
CA MET A 286 -9.77 34.33 5.87
C MET A 286 -8.93 35.57 5.56
N THR A 287 -9.36 36.74 6.00
CA THR A 287 -8.58 37.98 5.87
C THR A 287 -7.25 37.87 6.62
N ASN A 288 -7.29 37.53 7.91
CA ASN A 288 -6.09 37.36 8.74
C ASN A 288 -5.12 36.30 8.17
N PHE A 289 -5.66 35.21 7.61
CA PHE A 289 -4.83 34.19 6.97
C PHE A 289 -4.04 34.77 5.79
N PHE A 290 -4.70 35.47 4.86
CA PHE A 290 -4.07 35.95 3.62
C PHE A 290 -3.20 37.20 3.78
N GLU A 291 -3.29 37.90 4.91
CA GLU A 291 -2.33 38.96 5.29
C GLU A 291 -0.91 38.42 5.41
N ARG A 292 -0.75 37.17 5.87
CA ARG A 292 0.58 36.56 6.16
C ARG A 292 0.92 35.41 5.25
N ASN A 293 -0.08 34.79 4.63
CA ASN A 293 0.07 33.55 3.87
C ASN A 293 -0.38 33.69 2.43
N LEU A 294 0.18 32.83 1.59
CA LEU A 294 -0.22 32.59 0.21
C LEU A 294 -0.57 31.11 0.06
N LEU A 295 -1.73 30.81 -0.52
CA LEU A 295 -2.08 29.45 -0.87
C LEU A 295 -1.42 29.09 -2.21
N VAL A 296 -0.78 27.92 -2.27
CA VAL A 296 -0.12 27.42 -3.47
C VAL A 296 -0.71 26.08 -3.86
N HIS A 297 -1.33 26.00 -5.03
CA HIS A 297 -1.80 24.74 -5.60
C HIS A 297 -0.78 24.21 -6.61
N THR A 298 -0.05 23.16 -6.22
CA THR A 298 0.80 22.40 -7.14
C THR A 298 -0.09 21.58 -8.06
N HIS A 299 -0.38 22.12 -9.24
CA HIS A 299 -1.27 21.47 -10.19
C HIS A 299 -0.53 20.37 -10.94
N LEU A 300 -0.79 19.12 -10.56
CA LEU A 300 -0.31 17.94 -11.28
C LEU A 300 -1.28 17.58 -12.42
N GLU A 301 -0.74 17.25 -13.59
CA GLU A 301 -1.57 16.90 -14.74
C GLU A 301 -2.36 15.61 -14.45
N LYS A 302 -3.63 15.64 -14.83
CA LYS A 302 -4.55 14.48 -14.75
C LYS A 302 -4.83 13.96 -13.33
N THR A 303 -4.67 14.80 -12.31
CA THR A 303 -4.99 14.48 -10.91
C THR A 303 -6.23 15.22 -10.38
N ALA A 304 -7.14 15.64 -11.26
CA ALA A 304 -8.29 16.48 -10.96
C ALA A 304 -7.95 17.91 -10.48
N GLY A 305 -6.74 18.40 -10.77
CA GLY A 305 -6.33 19.78 -10.45
C GLY A 305 -7.23 20.87 -11.06
N SER A 306 -7.84 20.64 -12.24
CA SER A 306 -8.78 21.59 -12.84
C SER A 306 -10.08 21.72 -12.04
N THR A 307 -10.57 20.63 -11.46
CA THR A 307 -11.72 20.65 -10.55
C THR A 307 -11.34 21.38 -9.26
N LEU A 308 -10.16 21.08 -8.71
CA LEU A 308 -9.66 21.72 -7.49
C LEU A 308 -9.58 23.25 -7.64
N VAL A 309 -8.85 23.76 -8.63
CA VAL A 309 -8.71 25.22 -8.83
C VAL A 309 -10.03 25.91 -9.17
N HIS A 310 -10.93 25.25 -9.91
CA HIS A 310 -12.26 25.80 -10.19
C HIS A 310 -13.08 25.97 -8.89
N SER A 311 -13.04 24.98 -8.00
CA SER A 311 -13.70 25.06 -6.69
C SER A 311 -13.04 26.07 -5.76
N LEU A 312 -11.72 26.17 -5.76
CA LEU A 312 -10.99 27.17 -4.97
C LEU A 312 -11.36 28.60 -5.39
N ARG A 313 -11.57 28.87 -6.68
CA ARG A 313 -12.08 30.17 -7.16
C ARG A 313 -13.48 30.52 -6.67
N ARG A 314 -14.24 29.55 -6.15
CA ARG A 314 -15.57 29.78 -5.57
C ARG A 314 -15.53 30.02 -4.06
N ILE A 315 -14.45 29.58 -3.42
CA ILE A 315 -14.14 29.85 -2.00
C ILE A 315 -13.46 31.21 -1.88
N LEU A 316 -12.52 31.50 -2.78
CA LEU A 316 -11.70 32.70 -2.80
C LEU A 316 -12.28 33.79 -3.73
N ILE A 317 -11.71 35.00 -3.67
CA ILE A 317 -12.05 36.07 -4.61
C ILE A 317 -11.42 35.73 -5.98
N PRO A 318 -12.20 35.55 -7.07
CA PRO A 318 -11.68 35.10 -8.36
C PRO A 318 -10.53 35.96 -8.92
N GLN A 319 -10.60 37.28 -8.72
CA GLN A 319 -9.58 38.24 -9.16
C GLN A 319 -8.26 38.11 -8.39
N LYS A 320 -8.29 37.48 -7.22
CA LYS A 320 -7.11 37.21 -6.38
C LYS A 320 -6.53 35.81 -6.63
N VAL A 321 -6.97 35.09 -7.67
CA VAL A 321 -6.47 33.76 -8.03
C VAL A 321 -5.63 33.84 -9.31
N LEU A 322 -4.31 33.68 -9.18
CA LEU A 322 -3.37 33.62 -10.29
C LEU A 322 -3.24 32.17 -10.80
N ASP A 323 -3.71 31.89 -12.01
CA ASP A 323 -3.70 30.55 -12.61
C ASP A 323 -2.77 30.51 -13.82
N LEU A 324 -1.53 30.09 -13.57
CA LEU A 324 -0.41 30.09 -14.49
C LEU A 324 -0.50 29.06 -15.63
N ARG A 325 -1.63 28.36 -15.74
CA ARG A 325 -1.95 27.45 -16.85
C ARG A 325 -2.57 28.17 -18.05
N LYS A 326 -3.07 29.39 -17.83
CA LYS A 326 -3.57 30.24 -18.92
C LYS A 326 -2.39 30.90 -19.63
N GLN A 327 -2.48 31.05 -20.96
CA GLN A 327 -1.40 31.59 -21.77
C GLN A 327 -1.18 33.09 -21.52
N ASP A 328 -2.25 33.86 -21.31
CA ASP A 328 -2.20 35.33 -21.21
C ASP A 328 -2.13 35.85 -19.76
N VAL A 329 -1.48 35.10 -18.86
CA VAL A 329 -1.35 35.49 -17.45
C VAL A 329 0.09 35.87 -17.16
N GLU A 330 0.28 37.11 -16.70
CA GLU A 330 1.57 37.61 -16.25
C GLU A 330 2.15 36.74 -15.13
N ARG A 331 3.46 36.47 -15.21
CA ARG A 331 4.14 35.64 -14.22
C ARG A 331 4.38 36.46 -12.95
N PRO A 332 4.52 35.81 -11.78
CA PRO A 332 4.86 36.52 -10.54
C PRO A 332 6.12 37.39 -10.63
N THR A 333 7.08 37.07 -11.50
CA THR A 333 8.29 37.88 -11.70
C THR A 333 8.02 39.23 -12.36
N ASP A 334 6.91 39.33 -13.09
CA ASP A 334 6.60 40.47 -13.96
C ASP A 334 5.59 41.42 -13.28
N LEU A 335 4.93 40.95 -12.22
CA LEU A 335 3.95 41.72 -11.44
C LEU A 335 4.63 42.69 -10.46
N ALA A 336 4.05 43.88 -10.31
CA ALA A 336 4.46 44.84 -9.30
C ALA A 336 4.29 44.24 -7.88
N PRO A 337 5.11 44.63 -6.88
CA PRO A 337 4.98 44.14 -5.50
C PRO A 337 3.56 44.27 -4.94
N THR A 338 2.89 45.41 -5.19
CA THR A 338 1.52 45.68 -4.74
C THR A 338 0.49 44.74 -5.37
N GLU A 339 0.68 44.32 -6.62
CA GLU A 339 -0.19 43.35 -7.28
C GLU A 339 0.02 41.94 -6.71
N ARG A 340 1.28 41.58 -6.40
CA ARG A 340 1.61 40.29 -5.77
C ARG A 340 1.03 40.14 -4.37
N GLU A 341 0.88 41.24 -3.63
CA GLU A 341 0.23 41.26 -2.32
C GLU A 341 -1.27 40.95 -2.40
N LEU A 342 -1.93 41.29 -3.50
CA LEU A 342 -3.36 41.02 -3.70
C LEU A 342 -3.68 39.54 -3.98
N ILE A 343 -2.69 38.75 -4.42
CA ILE A 343 -2.90 37.33 -4.77
C ILE A 343 -3.20 36.50 -3.51
N GLN A 344 -4.26 35.72 -3.52
CA GLN A 344 -4.60 34.76 -2.45
C GLN A 344 -4.19 33.33 -2.81
N LEU A 345 -4.24 32.98 -4.10
CA LEU A 345 -3.91 31.65 -4.58
C LEU A 345 -3.10 31.73 -5.87
N ILE A 346 -2.01 30.99 -5.92
CA ILE A 346 -1.29 30.68 -7.15
C ILE A 346 -1.45 29.20 -7.50
N SER A 347 -1.80 28.90 -8.76
CA SER A 347 -2.04 27.54 -9.25
C SER A 347 -1.34 27.35 -10.58
N GLY A 348 -0.66 26.22 -10.78
CA GLY A 348 -0.01 25.93 -12.06
C GLY A 348 0.86 24.68 -12.07
N HIS A 349 1.37 24.37 -13.25
CA HIS A 349 2.29 23.26 -13.50
C HIS A 349 3.72 23.68 -13.18
N PHE A 350 4.05 23.84 -11.90
CA PHE A 350 5.39 24.21 -11.43
C PHE A 350 5.85 23.34 -10.26
N HIS A 351 7.16 23.24 -10.10
CA HIS A 351 7.80 22.48 -9.02
C HIS A 351 7.59 23.17 -7.66
N PHE A 352 7.66 22.38 -6.58
CA PHE A 352 7.70 22.86 -5.20
C PHE A 352 8.76 23.98 -5.05
N GLY A 353 8.43 25.03 -4.30
CA GLY A 353 9.33 26.15 -4.04
C GLY A 353 9.52 27.15 -5.17
N HIS A 354 9.05 26.87 -6.41
CA HIS A 354 9.43 27.66 -7.59
C HIS A 354 9.11 29.16 -7.49
N TRP A 355 7.98 29.52 -6.88
CA TRP A 355 7.51 30.90 -6.78
C TRP A 355 7.72 31.56 -5.42
N GLU A 356 8.29 30.86 -4.42
CA GLU A 356 8.33 31.37 -3.04
C GLU A 356 9.06 32.72 -2.94
N ARG A 357 10.15 32.88 -3.69
CA ARG A 357 10.95 34.11 -3.70
C ARG A 357 10.23 35.33 -4.29
N CYS A 358 9.09 35.12 -4.94
CA CYS A 358 8.29 36.21 -5.50
C CYS A 358 7.32 36.79 -4.47
N PHE A 359 7.16 36.23 -3.26
CA PHE A 359 6.16 36.69 -2.31
C PHE A 359 6.76 36.94 -0.93
N ASN A 360 6.41 38.06 -0.31
CA ASN A 360 6.78 38.40 1.08
C ASN A 360 5.88 37.70 2.12
N ARG A 361 5.17 36.65 1.72
CA ARG A 361 4.22 35.89 2.51
C ARG A 361 4.59 34.42 2.51
N ARG A 362 4.23 33.71 3.57
CA ARG A 362 4.52 32.28 3.68
C ARG A 362 3.68 31.48 2.69
N CYS A 363 4.34 30.65 1.89
CA CYS A 363 3.67 29.77 0.94
C CYS A 363 3.23 28.46 1.62
N ILE A 364 1.91 28.21 1.63
CA ILE A 364 1.28 26.99 2.14
C ILE A 364 0.72 26.21 0.96
N TYR A 365 1.14 24.96 0.81
CA TYR A 365 0.87 24.18 -0.39
C TYR A 365 -0.30 23.23 -0.22
N LEU A 366 -1.01 22.95 -1.31
CA LEU A 366 -1.93 21.81 -1.43
C LEU A 366 -1.82 21.19 -2.82
N ALA A 367 -2.17 19.90 -2.92
CA ALA A 367 -2.15 19.20 -4.19
C ALA A 367 -3.11 18.00 -4.20
N ALA A 368 -3.34 17.48 -5.40
CA ALA A 368 -4.00 16.21 -5.60
C ALA A 368 -3.10 15.28 -6.42
N VAL A 369 -3.06 14.00 -6.04
CA VAL A 369 -2.28 12.95 -6.72
C VAL A 369 -3.19 11.89 -7.32
N ARG A 370 -2.64 11.12 -8.25
CA ARG A 370 -3.29 9.95 -8.83
C ARG A 370 -2.25 8.84 -8.93
N GLU A 371 -2.71 7.60 -8.92
CA GLU A 371 -1.85 6.44 -9.13
C GLU A 371 -0.99 6.69 -10.40
N PRO A 372 0.35 6.59 -10.32
CA PRO A 372 1.25 7.04 -11.39
C PRO A 372 0.92 6.51 -12.79
N PHE A 373 0.61 5.22 -12.94
CA PHE A 373 0.25 4.64 -14.23
C PHE A 373 -1.13 5.10 -14.71
N GLU A 374 -2.15 5.12 -13.84
CA GLU A 374 -3.45 5.72 -14.16
C GLU A 374 -3.35 7.19 -14.59
N ARG A 375 -2.43 7.94 -13.98
CA ARG A 375 -2.14 9.34 -14.33
C ARG A 375 -1.54 9.42 -15.73
N PHE A 376 -0.54 8.59 -16.04
CA PHE A 376 0.07 8.50 -17.36
C PHE A 376 -0.95 8.09 -18.43
N ARG A 377 -1.75 7.05 -18.18
CA ARG A 377 -2.80 6.59 -19.09
C ARG A 377 -3.83 7.69 -19.39
N SER A 378 -4.24 8.42 -18.36
CA SER A 378 -5.14 9.57 -18.54
C SER A 378 -4.48 10.73 -19.33
N PHE A 379 -3.15 10.89 -19.22
CA PHE A 379 -2.40 11.87 -19.97
C PHE A 379 -2.25 11.46 -21.44
N HIS A 380 -1.89 10.19 -21.70
CA HIS A 380 -1.84 9.59 -23.03
C HIS A 380 -3.17 9.79 -23.77
N ALA A 381 -4.30 9.39 -23.17
CA ALA A 381 -5.62 9.58 -23.79
C ALA A 381 -5.95 11.08 -24.08
N PHE A 382 -5.48 11.98 -23.22
CA PHE A 382 -5.65 13.43 -23.45
C PHE A 382 -4.81 13.94 -24.61
N VAL A 383 -3.58 13.45 -24.75
CA VAL A 383 -2.66 13.81 -25.83
C VAL A 383 -3.14 13.18 -27.14
N SER A 384 -3.52 11.91 -27.17
CA SER A 384 -4.04 11.22 -28.36
C SER A 384 -5.28 11.90 -28.98
N ALA A 385 -6.08 12.58 -28.17
CA ALA A 385 -7.24 13.34 -28.64
C ALA A 385 -6.90 14.73 -29.21
N ARG A 386 -5.62 15.14 -29.21
CA ARG A 386 -5.16 16.50 -29.56
C ARG A 386 -3.91 16.44 -30.43
N PRO A 387 -4.05 16.34 -31.76
CA PRO A 387 -2.93 16.33 -32.69
C PRO A 387 -1.98 17.54 -32.57
N GLU A 388 -2.49 18.67 -32.09
CA GLU A 388 -1.76 19.91 -31.84
C GLU A 388 -0.95 19.90 -30.53
N HIS A 389 -1.13 18.90 -29.66
CA HIS A 389 -0.41 18.82 -28.39
C HIS A 389 1.09 18.54 -28.65
N PRO A 390 2.03 19.22 -27.97
CA PRO A 390 3.48 19.03 -28.22
C PRO A 390 3.95 17.57 -28.10
N ALA A 391 3.38 16.83 -27.16
CA ALA A 391 3.68 15.40 -26.95
C ALA A 391 2.94 14.45 -27.92
N TYR A 392 2.13 14.94 -28.86
CA TYR A 392 1.32 14.08 -29.74
C TYR A 392 2.19 13.14 -30.59
N ARG A 393 3.25 13.67 -31.18
CA ARG A 393 4.23 12.86 -31.93
C ARG A 393 5.00 11.88 -31.06
N LEU A 394 5.12 12.12 -29.76
CA LEU A 394 5.85 11.27 -28.83
C LEU A 394 5.00 10.12 -28.28
N ILE A 395 3.76 10.40 -27.87
CA ILE A 395 2.90 9.39 -27.23
C ILE A 395 1.49 9.31 -27.83
N GLY A 396 0.99 10.39 -28.45
CA GLY A 396 -0.41 10.48 -28.87
C GLY A 396 -0.79 9.55 -30.03
N GLN A 397 0.14 9.31 -30.95
CA GLN A 397 -0.05 8.43 -32.12
C GLN A 397 0.23 6.95 -31.85
N ARG A 398 0.69 6.62 -30.64
CA ARG A 398 1.14 5.28 -30.25
C ARG A 398 0.08 4.56 -29.44
N SER A 399 0.13 3.22 -29.44
CA SER A 399 -0.56 2.43 -28.42
C SER A 399 -0.07 2.79 -27.02
N LEU A 400 -0.81 2.42 -25.97
CA LEU A 400 -0.41 2.73 -24.59
C LEU A 400 0.95 2.11 -24.24
N PHE A 401 1.21 0.87 -24.66
CA PHE A 401 2.48 0.18 -24.44
C PHE A 401 3.65 0.91 -25.11
N GLU A 402 3.55 1.18 -26.41
CA GLU A 402 4.59 1.89 -27.17
C GLU A 402 4.82 3.31 -26.61
N ALA A 403 3.75 3.98 -26.16
CA ALA A 403 3.85 5.28 -25.50
C ALA A 403 4.62 5.19 -24.17
N VAL A 404 4.39 4.14 -23.37
CA VAL A 404 5.17 3.88 -22.14
C VAL A 404 6.64 3.63 -22.48
N GLU A 405 6.92 2.70 -23.39
CA GLU A 405 8.31 2.39 -23.80
C GLU A 405 9.03 3.64 -24.30
N THR A 406 8.43 4.34 -25.28
CA THR A 406 9.06 5.51 -25.90
C THR A 406 9.29 6.62 -24.88
N ALA A 407 8.30 6.92 -24.03
CA ALA A 407 8.44 8.01 -23.05
C ALA A 407 9.45 7.67 -21.94
N LEU A 408 9.58 6.40 -21.55
CA LEU A 408 10.61 5.96 -20.60
C LEU A 408 12.01 5.98 -21.24
N GLN A 409 12.14 5.51 -22.48
CA GLN A 409 13.40 5.50 -23.23
C GLN A 409 13.94 6.92 -23.46
N GLU A 410 13.05 7.87 -23.76
CA GLU A 410 13.43 9.28 -23.95
C GLU A 410 13.53 10.06 -22.61
N HIS A 411 13.35 9.38 -21.47
CA HIS A 411 13.29 10.01 -20.15
C HIS A 411 12.33 11.21 -20.08
N HIS A 412 11.23 11.13 -20.83
CA HIS A 412 10.29 12.23 -20.95
C HIS A 412 9.65 12.53 -19.57
N PRO A 413 9.55 13.82 -19.15
CA PRO A 413 9.09 14.17 -17.80
C PRO A 413 7.73 13.62 -17.42
N CYS A 414 6.86 13.33 -18.38
CA CYS A 414 5.56 12.72 -18.10
C CYS A 414 5.65 11.24 -17.66
N ALA A 415 6.70 10.51 -18.01
CA ALA A 415 6.79 9.06 -17.75
C ALA A 415 7.75 8.67 -16.62
N VAL A 416 8.58 9.60 -16.14
CA VAL A 416 9.65 9.30 -15.17
C VAL A 416 9.51 10.18 -13.94
N ASP A 417 9.21 9.54 -12.81
CA ASP A 417 9.17 10.09 -11.46
C ASP A 417 8.46 11.45 -11.39
N TYR A 418 7.29 11.53 -12.03
CA TYR A 418 6.53 12.76 -12.20
C TYR A 418 6.16 13.41 -10.86
N LEU A 419 5.59 12.65 -9.91
CA LEU A 419 5.24 13.15 -8.58
C LEU A 419 6.50 13.62 -7.85
N ALA A 420 7.58 12.84 -7.90
CA ALA A 420 8.84 13.18 -7.23
C ALA A 420 9.44 14.47 -7.76
N ARG A 421 9.42 14.68 -9.08
CA ARG A 421 9.90 15.93 -9.71
C ARG A 421 9.13 17.14 -9.22
N TYR A 422 7.80 17.06 -9.16
CA TYR A 422 6.98 18.20 -8.73
C TYR A 422 7.10 18.46 -7.23
N PHE A 423 7.05 17.44 -6.39
CA PHE A 423 7.14 17.63 -4.94
C PHE A 423 8.55 17.84 -4.42
N GLY A 424 9.59 17.36 -5.12
CA GLY A 424 10.99 17.48 -4.71
C GLY A 424 11.62 18.85 -5.00
N GLY A 425 10.99 19.68 -5.83
CA GLY A 425 11.43 21.06 -6.08
C GLY A 425 12.65 21.21 -7.00
N ALA A 426 13.18 20.13 -7.59
CA ALA A 426 14.25 20.19 -8.58
C ALA A 426 14.11 19.09 -9.64
N THR A 427 14.71 19.32 -10.81
CA THR A 427 14.72 18.41 -11.98
C THR A 427 15.69 17.23 -11.86
N GLY A 428 16.44 17.13 -10.76
CA GLY A 428 17.39 16.04 -10.49
C GLY A 428 16.79 14.87 -9.71
N TRP A 429 17.62 13.85 -9.46
CA TRP A 429 17.26 12.65 -8.69
C TRP A 429 16.83 13.02 -7.27
N GLN A 430 15.58 12.74 -6.92
CA GLN A 430 15.02 13.07 -5.61
C GLN A 430 15.08 11.84 -4.70
N ARG A 431 15.39 12.05 -3.42
CA ARG A 431 15.20 11.02 -2.39
C ARG A 431 13.80 11.16 -1.81
N PHE A 432 13.13 10.04 -1.56
CA PHE A 432 11.81 10.03 -0.92
C PHE A 432 11.77 10.83 0.38
N ALA A 433 12.82 10.77 1.20
CA ALA A 433 12.92 11.52 2.46
C ALA A 433 12.74 13.05 2.27
N ARG A 434 13.27 13.63 1.19
CA ARG A 434 13.11 15.06 0.89
C ARG A 434 11.67 15.39 0.50
N VAL A 435 11.09 14.57 -0.40
CA VAL A 435 9.70 14.73 -0.81
C VAL A 435 8.78 14.61 0.41
N ARG A 436 8.98 13.61 1.26
CA ARG A 436 8.24 13.42 2.51
C ARG A 436 8.32 14.65 3.42
N THR A 437 9.52 15.22 3.60
CA THR A 437 9.72 16.44 4.40
C THR A 437 8.87 17.59 3.86
N HIS A 438 8.89 17.83 2.54
CA HIS A 438 8.05 18.85 1.94
C HIS A 438 6.55 18.57 2.15
N LEU A 439 6.11 17.33 1.92
CA LEU A 439 4.72 16.91 2.09
C LEU A 439 4.21 17.12 3.53
N GLU A 440 5.04 16.83 4.54
CA GLU A 440 4.63 16.99 5.94
C GLU A 440 4.70 18.42 6.45
N GLU A 441 5.70 19.19 6.05
CA GLU A 441 5.99 20.50 6.65
C GLU A 441 5.41 21.67 5.85
N ARG A 442 5.21 21.49 4.54
CA ARG A 442 4.91 22.60 3.62
C ARG A 442 3.58 22.41 2.89
N TYR A 443 3.10 21.18 2.75
CA TYR A 443 1.76 20.91 2.24
C TYR A 443 0.76 20.74 3.39
N ILE A 444 -0.27 21.58 3.42
CA ILE A 444 -1.35 21.41 4.38
C ILE A 444 -2.01 20.05 4.22
N ALA A 445 -2.26 19.67 2.96
CA ALA A 445 -2.73 18.35 2.58
C ALA A 445 -2.39 18.07 1.12
N VAL A 446 -2.01 16.81 0.85
CA VAL A 446 -2.00 16.22 -0.49
C VAL A 446 -2.96 15.05 -0.49
N VAL A 447 -3.87 14.98 -1.44
CA VAL A 447 -4.94 13.97 -1.41
C VAL A 447 -5.00 13.14 -2.69
N PRO A 448 -5.43 11.87 -2.63
CA PRO A 448 -5.80 11.14 -3.84
C PRO A 448 -6.91 11.90 -4.58
N HIS A 449 -6.89 11.87 -5.92
CA HIS A 449 -7.80 12.69 -6.74
C HIS A 449 -9.29 12.42 -6.47
N GLN A 450 -9.63 11.25 -5.92
CA GLN A 450 -10.99 10.90 -5.48
C GLN A 450 -11.44 11.70 -4.25
N GLN A 451 -10.51 12.23 -3.47
CA GLN A 451 -10.74 12.94 -2.21
C GLN A 451 -10.66 14.47 -2.36
N VAL A 452 -10.53 14.98 -3.59
CA VAL A 452 -10.45 16.43 -3.88
C VAL A 452 -11.63 17.21 -3.30
N MET A 453 -12.84 16.64 -3.30
CA MET A 453 -14.01 17.31 -2.72
C MET A 453 -13.91 17.46 -1.20
N ARG A 454 -13.35 16.45 -0.50
CA ARG A 454 -13.10 16.56 0.94
C ARG A 454 -12.04 17.60 1.25
N LEU A 455 -10.97 17.67 0.45
CA LEU A 455 -9.97 18.72 0.57
C LEU A 455 -10.58 20.13 0.43
N ILE A 456 -11.47 20.31 -0.56
CA ILE A 456 -12.19 21.58 -0.77
C ILE A 456 -13.06 21.92 0.44
N ALA A 457 -13.82 20.95 0.97
CA ALA A 457 -14.66 21.13 2.15
C ALA A 457 -13.84 21.48 3.40
N SER A 458 -12.73 20.77 3.63
CA SER A 458 -11.81 21.03 4.76
C SER A 458 -11.21 22.44 4.68
N LEU A 459 -10.81 22.91 3.49
CA LEU A 459 -10.31 24.26 3.30
C LEU A 459 -11.39 25.33 3.51
N ALA A 460 -12.59 25.13 2.94
CA ALA A 460 -13.70 26.06 3.12
C ALA A 460 -14.03 26.23 4.60
N ASN A 461 -14.16 25.11 5.33
CA ASN A 461 -14.40 25.11 6.77
C ASN A 461 -13.26 25.79 7.56
N ALA A 462 -11.99 25.50 7.24
CA ALA A 462 -10.85 26.08 7.93
C ALA A 462 -10.68 27.59 7.70
N LEU A 463 -11.29 28.15 6.65
CA LEU A 463 -11.30 29.57 6.35
C LEU A 463 -12.65 30.24 6.67
N ASP A 464 -13.58 29.55 7.33
CA ASP A 464 -14.95 30.00 7.58
C ASP A 464 -15.66 30.51 6.30
N ALA A 465 -15.41 29.82 5.18
CA ALA A 465 -15.96 30.13 3.88
C ALA A 465 -17.06 29.13 3.49
N GLN A 466 -17.96 29.55 2.60
CA GLN A 466 -19.04 28.68 2.12
C GLN A 466 -18.49 27.58 1.21
N GLU A 467 -18.84 26.33 1.50
CA GLU A 467 -18.48 25.20 0.64
C GLU A 467 -19.11 25.35 -0.76
N PRO A 468 -18.34 25.17 -1.85
CA PRO A 468 -18.87 25.31 -3.19
C PRO A 468 -19.84 24.15 -3.53
N THR A 469 -21.10 24.49 -3.77
CA THR A 469 -22.15 23.53 -4.18
C THR A 469 -22.19 23.27 -5.68
N GLY A 470 -22.56 22.07 -6.11
CA GLY A 470 -22.73 21.76 -7.55
C GLY A 470 -21.42 21.75 -8.34
N VAL A 471 -20.32 21.34 -7.72
CA VAL A 471 -19.05 21.12 -8.42
C VAL A 471 -19.18 19.88 -9.28
N THR A 472 -19.19 20.07 -10.60
CA THR A 472 -19.11 18.95 -11.54
C THR A 472 -17.69 18.38 -11.53
N ARG A 473 -17.60 17.08 -11.25
CA ARG A 473 -16.34 16.34 -11.43
C ARG A 473 -16.08 16.29 -12.93
N ASN A 474 -14.96 16.87 -13.36
CA ASN A 474 -14.51 16.71 -14.75
C ASN A 474 -14.03 15.27 -14.92
N VAL A 475 -14.92 14.40 -15.36
CA VAL A 475 -14.59 13.05 -15.79
C VAL A 475 -14.04 13.18 -17.20
N GLY A 476 -12.78 12.78 -17.40
CA GLY A 476 -12.22 12.70 -18.76
C GLY A 476 -13.03 11.72 -19.60
N ALA A 477 -12.93 11.85 -20.93
CA ALA A 477 -13.50 10.84 -21.82
C ALA A 477 -13.03 9.44 -21.39
N PRO A 478 -13.92 8.42 -21.42
CA PRO A 478 -13.51 7.06 -21.15
C PRO A 478 -12.40 6.67 -22.12
N TYR A 479 -11.39 5.97 -21.61
CA TYR A 479 -10.28 5.43 -22.38
C TYR A 479 -10.16 3.93 -22.09
N ALA A 480 -9.51 3.20 -22.98
CA ALA A 480 -9.37 1.75 -22.87
C ALA A 480 -8.78 1.33 -21.52
N THR A 481 -9.31 0.26 -20.94
CA THR A 481 -8.88 -0.31 -19.64
C THR A 481 -7.65 -1.20 -19.75
N CYS A 482 -6.94 -1.16 -20.87
CA CYS A 482 -5.68 -1.86 -21.09
C CYS A 482 -4.63 -1.48 -20.03
N ASP A 483 -3.91 -2.49 -19.55
CA ASP A 483 -2.82 -2.39 -18.58
C ASP A 483 -1.44 -2.68 -19.23
N ASP A 484 -1.37 -2.69 -20.56
CA ASP A 484 -0.12 -2.96 -21.28
C ASP A 484 0.92 -1.90 -20.91
N GLY A 485 2.12 -2.36 -20.53
CA GLY A 485 3.23 -1.51 -20.13
C GLY A 485 3.19 -1.12 -18.65
N ARG A 486 2.18 -1.53 -17.88
CA ARG A 486 2.07 -1.21 -16.45
C ARG A 486 3.26 -1.70 -15.64
N GLU A 487 3.68 -2.95 -15.83
CA GLU A 487 4.82 -3.52 -15.09
C GLU A 487 6.12 -2.79 -15.40
N LEU A 488 6.36 -2.50 -16.68
CA LEU A 488 7.49 -1.69 -17.12
C LEU A 488 7.46 -0.30 -16.48
N PHE A 489 6.29 0.35 -16.47
CA PHE A 489 6.11 1.67 -15.87
C PHE A 489 6.36 1.66 -14.36
N ILE A 490 5.82 0.67 -13.63
CA ILE A 490 6.04 0.49 -12.18
C ILE A 490 7.53 0.38 -11.88
N ARG A 491 8.24 -0.48 -12.62
CA ARG A 491 9.67 -0.73 -12.40
C ARG A 491 10.49 0.55 -12.55
N SER A 492 10.14 1.41 -13.51
CA SER A 492 10.85 2.66 -13.79
C SER A 492 10.40 3.85 -12.93
N ASN A 493 9.32 3.73 -12.14
CA ASN A 493 8.71 4.82 -11.36
C ASN A 493 8.53 4.47 -9.88
N ARG A 494 9.44 3.67 -9.31
CA ARG A 494 9.31 3.19 -7.92
C ARG A 494 9.15 4.32 -6.91
N LEU A 495 9.81 5.46 -7.13
CA LEU A 495 9.73 6.61 -6.25
C LEU A 495 8.35 7.27 -6.29
N ASP A 496 7.76 7.41 -7.47
CA ASP A 496 6.39 7.91 -7.65
C ASP A 496 5.35 7.03 -6.96
N TYR A 497 5.50 5.70 -7.04
CA TYR A 497 4.64 4.77 -6.31
C TYR A 497 4.83 4.88 -4.80
N GLN A 498 6.07 5.01 -4.32
CA GLN A 498 6.35 5.24 -2.90
C GLN A 498 5.70 6.54 -2.40
N ILE A 499 5.73 7.62 -3.18
CA ILE A 499 5.06 8.89 -2.86
C ILE A 499 3.54 8.72 -2.86
N PHE A 500 2.99 8.05 -3.88
CA PHE A 500 1.55 7.83 -3.98
C PHE A 500 1.01 6.99 -2.82
N ASP A 501 1.70 5.92 -2.45
CA ASP A 501 1.35 5.07 -1.31
C ASP A 501 1.43 5.85 0.00
N TYR A 502 2.50 6.64 0.20
CA TYR A 502 2.61 7.53 1.36
C TYR A 502 1.43 8.51 1.47
N VAL A 503 1.03 9.13 0.35
CA VAL A 503 -0.14 10.01 0.33
C VAL A 503 -1.42 9.24 0.66
N ASN A 504 -1.62 8.05 0.11
CA ASN A 504 -2.79 7.22 0.42
C ASN A 504 -2.86 6.83 1.91
N ASP A 505 -1.71 6.57 2.53
CA ASP A 505 -1.63 6.19 3.93
C ASP A 505 -1.82 7.42 4.86
N ARG A 506 -1.51 8.64 4.40
CA ARG A 506 -1.51 9.87 5.22
C ARG A 506 -2.70 10.82 5.01
N TYR A 507 -3.38 10.80 3.87
CA TYR A 507 -4.34 11.86 3.53
C TYR A 507 -5.51 11.98 4.51
N GLU A 508 -5.97 10.88 5.12
CA GLU A 508 -7.06 10.92 6.12
C GLU A 508 -6.64 11.75 7.34
N HIS A 509 -5.41 11.55 7.83
CA HIS A 509 -4.87 12.32 8.95
C HIS A 509 -4.77 13.81 8.57
N TRP A 510 -4.22 14.13 7.39
CA TRP A 510 -4.15 15.53 6.94
C TRP A 510 -5.51 16.21 6.79
N LEU A 511 -6.54 15.46 6.35
CA LEU A 511 -7.90 16.00 6.20
C LEU A 511 -8.62 16.15 7.55
N ASN A 512 -8.44 15.21 8.48
CA ASN A 512 -9.03 15.26 9.81
C ASN A 512 -8.43 16.40 10.65
N ASP A 513 -7.10 16.59 10.55
CA ASP A 513 -6.37 17.62 11.30
C ASP A 513 -6.15 18.90 10.49
N PHE A 514 -6.90 19.09 9.40
CA PHE A 514 -6.65 20.15 8.42
C PHE A 514 -6.60 21.54 9.06
N SER A 515 -7.55 21.86 9.95
CA SER A 515 -7.59 23.19 10.60
C SER A 515 -6.39 23.43 11.52
N ALA A 516 -5.98 22.41 12.28
CA ALA A 516 -4.82 22.50 13.17
C ALA A 516 -3.52 22.62 12.35
N ARG A 517 -3.39 21.85 11.26
CA ARG A 517 -2.27 21.95 10.33
C ARG A 517 -2.20 23.33 9.68
N LEU A 518 -3.33 23.89 9.24
CA LEU A 518 -3.39 25.25 8.70
C LEU A 518 -2.84 26.26 9.71
N GLU A 519 -3.31 26.18 10.96
CA GLU A 519 -2.90 27.11 12.01
C GLU A 519 -1.39 27.02 12.31
N VAL A 520 -0.86 25.81 12.45
CA VAL A 520 0.58 25.58 12.67
C VAL A 520 1.41 26.10 11.49
N MET A 521 0.95 25.87 10.25
CA MET A 521 1.66 26.35 9.05
C MET A 521 1.52 27.86 8.83
N SER A 522 0.52 28.51 9.43
CA SER A 522 0.28 29.95 9.34
C SER A 522 1.03 30.78 10.39
N ARG A 523 1.53 30.15 11.45
CA ARG A 523 2.43 30.75 12.44
C ARG A 523 3.85 30.67 11.92
#